data_AF-A0A6P2D8F9-F1
#
_entry.id   AF-A0A6P2D8F9-F1
#
_cell.length_a   1.000
_cell.length_b   1.000
_cell.length_c   1.000
_cell.angle_alpha   90.00
_cell.angle_beta   90.00
_cell.angle_gamma   90.00
#
_symmetry.space_group_name_H-M   'P 1'
#
loop_
_entity.id
_entity.type
_entity.pdbx_description
1 polymer ?
#
loop_
_entity_poly.entity_id
_entity_poly.type
_entity_poly.pdbx_seq_one_letter_code
_entity_poly.pdbx_strand_id
1 'polypeptide(L)'
;MTESEWLACVDPMPMLEFLRARASDRQLRLLACACWRVVLPFFGRWCREAVEIAEMYADGSSTREDLLRAWQQTKKPPRTAARYDGFHAARSAIHYVELYKSQAQRSGAISPVPFPIAQTFLCDLFGNPFRPVAVGPDWFTSTAIALATGIYADKAFDHLPILADALQDAGCDSDDLLSHLRNDGPHVRGCWALDLVLGKS
;
A
#
# COMPACT_ATOMS: atom_id res chain seq x y z
N MET A 1 -11.64 1.62 17.05
CA MET A 1 -11.98 0.44 16.25
C MET A 1 -11.63 -0.81 17.03
N THR A 2 -12.52 -1.79 17.02
CA THR A 2 -12.31 -3.19 17.43
C THR A 2 -11.91 -4.05 16.22
N GLU A 3 -11.51 -5.30 16.46
CA GLU A 3 -11.22 -6.25 15.38
C GLU A 3 -12.43 -6.49 14.47
N SER A 4 -13.61 -6.74 15.05
CA SER A 4 -14.83 -6.95 14.27
C SER A 4 -15.22 -5.71 13.46
N GLU A 5 -15.05 -4.51 14.03
CA GLU A 5 -15.25 -3.26 13.30
C GLU A 5 -14.26 -3.11 12.14
N TRP A 6 -13.00 -3.54 12.30
CA TRP A 6 -11.98 -3.52 11.24
C TRP A 6 -12.33 -4.44 10.08
N LEU A 7 -12.66 -5.70 10.38
CA LEU A 7 -13.00 -6.70 9.36
C LEU A 7 -14.27 -6.35 8.58
N ALA A 8 -15.22 -5.64 9.20
CA ALA A 8 -16.45 -5.21 8.56
C ALA A 8 -16.37 -3.82 7.91
N CYS A 9 -15.28 -3.07 8.09
CA CYS A 9 -15.20 -1.68 7.64
C CYS A 9 -14.98 -1.59 6.13
N VAL A 10 -15.83 -0.82 5.46
CA VAL A 10 -15.67 -0.47 4.04
C VAL A 10 -15.30 1.00 3.83
N ASP A 11 -15.34 1.81 4.90
CA ASP A 11 -14.95 3.22 4.88
C ASP A 11 -13.47 3.35 5.27
N PRO A 12 -12.60 3.82 4.37
CA PRO A 12 -11.18 3.95 4.65
C PRO A 12 -10.85 5.02 5.71
N MET A 13 -11.74 5.99 5.96
CA MET A 13 -11.43 7.12 6.84
C MET A 13 -11.35 6.73 8.33
N PRO A 14 -12.33 6.02 8.93
CA PRO A 14 -12.21 5.50 10.29
C PRO A 14 -11.00 4.59 10.49
N MET A 15 -10.68 3.75 9.49
CA MET A 15 -9.51 2.87 9.48
C MET A 15 -8.21 3.67 9.52
N LEU A 16 -8.07 4.70 8.68
CA LEU A 16 -6.91 5.58 8.65
C LEU A 16 -6.75 6.33 9.99
N GLU A 17 -7.84 6.87 10.54
CA GLU A 17 -7.81 7.56 11.85
C GLU A 17 -7.36 6.62 12.98
N PHE A 18 -7.84 5.36 12.98
CA PHE A 18 -7.37 4.35 13.91
C PHE A 18 -5.86 4.07 13.79
N LEU A 19 -5.32 4.09 12.56
CA LEU A 19 -3.90 3.85 12.29
C LEU A 19 -2.99 5.06 12.60
N ARG A 20 -3.51 6.27 12.83
CA ARG A 20 -2.71 7.50 13.00
C ARG A 20 -1.56 7.36 14.01
N ALA A 21 -1.79 6.64 15.11
CA ALA A 21 -0.81 6.44 16.18
C ALA A 21 -0.06 5.09 16.11
N ARG A 22 -0.32 4.29 15.06
CA ARG A 22 0.17 2.91 14.91
C ARG A 22 1.00 2.69 13.66
N ALA A 23 0.69 3.43 12.59
CA ALA A 23 1.36 3.33 11.31
C ALA A 23 2.66 4.12 11.29
N SER A 24 3.68 3.58 10.62
CA SER A 24 4.90 4.33 10.32
C SER A 24 4.65 5.40 9.26
N ASP A 25 5.52 6.41 9.20
CA ASP A 25 5.49 7.42 8.13
C ASP A 25 5.68 6.76 6.75
N ARG A 26 6.50 5.71 6.67
CA ARG A 26 6.72 4.92 5.45
C ARG A 26 5.41 4.28 4.97
N GLN A 27 4.72 3.52 5.81
CA GLN A 27 3.46 2.86 5.45
C GLN A 27 2.41 3.87 4.98
N LEU A 28 2.26 4.99 5.69
CA LEU A 28 1.29 6.03 5.32
C LEU A 28 1.64 6.68 3.97
N ARG A 29 2.93 6.90 3.66
CA ARG A 29 3.35 7.39 2.34
C ARG A 29 3.10 6.38 1.24
N LEU A 30 3.33 5.09 1.48
CA LEU A 30 3.06 4.04 0.50
C LEU A 30 1.55 3.89 0.23
N LEU A 31 0.71 4.01 1.26
CA LEU A 31 -0.74 4.11 1.10
C LEU A 31 -1.14 5.30 0.22
N ALA A 32 -0.52 6.47 0.45
CA ALA A 32 -0.75 7.63 -0.39
C ALA A 32 -0.36 7.37 -1.85
N CYS A 33 0.80 6.74 -2.09
CA CYS A 33 1.28 6.39 -3.42
C CYS A 33 0.33 5.42 -4.14
N ALA A 34 -0.14 4.37 -3.45
CA ALA A 34 -1.12 3.42 -3.96
C ALA A 34 -2.43 4.13 -4.39
N CYS A 35 -2.96 5.01 -3.53
CA CYS A 35 -4.13 5.82 -3.86
C CYS A 35 -3.88 6.75 -5.06
N TRP A 36 -2.70 7.36 -5.16
CA TRP A 36 -2.33 8.19 -6.30
C TRP A 36 -2.27 7.39 -7.59
N ARG A 37 -1.71 6.18 -7.58
CA ARG A 37 -1.62 5.30 -8.77
C ARG A 37 -2.97 5.02 -9.40
N VAL A 38 -4.01 4.84 -8.58
CA VAL A 38 -5.38 4.62 -9.04
C VAL A 38 -5.92 5.81 -9.85
N VAL A 39 -5.63 7.03 -9.40
CA VAL A 39 -6.13 8.25 -10.04
C VAL A 39 -5.16 8.85 -11.07
N LEU A 40 -3.94 8.32 -11.20
CA LEU A 40 -2.92 8.78 -12.16
C LEU A 40 -3.42 8.92 -13.61
N PRO A 41 -4.28 8.02 -14.16
CA PRO A 41 -4.78 8.16 -15.52
C PRO A 41 -5.46 9.52 -15.81
N PHE A 42 -5.94 10.23 -14.78
CA PHE A 42 -6.58 11.55 -14.90
C PHE A 42 -5.60 12.73 -14.90
N PHE A 43 -4.36 12.51 -14.46
CA PHE A 43 -3.37 13.58 -14.25
C PHE A 43 -2.14 13.50 -15.18
N GLY A 44 -2.09 12.48 -16.05
CA GLY A 44 -1.06 12.32 -17.09
C GLY A 44 0.34 11.95 -16.56
N ARG A 45 1.33 11.95 -17.45
CA ARG A 45 2.69 11.42 -17.20
C ARG A 45 3.45 12.06 -16.02
N TRP A 46 3.22 13.34 -15.75
CA TRP A 46 3.97 14.10 -14.75
C TRP A 46 3.72 13.63 -13.31
N CYS A 47 2.53 13.09 -13.02
CA CYS A 47 2.25 12.57 -11.68
C CYS A 47 2.87 11.18 -11.46
N ARG A 48 3.20 10.44 -12.53
CA ARG A 48 3.79 9.10 -12.42
C ARG A 48 5.18 9.13 -11.79
N GLU A 49 6.06 9.98 -12.33
CA GLU A 49 7.44 10.15 -11.85
C GLU A 49 7.47 10.65 -10.41
N ALA A 50 6.58 11.58 -10.05
CA ALA A 50 6.46 12.08 -8.68
C ALA A 50 6.03 10.98 -7.68
N VAL A 51 5.15 10.07 -8.09
CA VAL A 51 4.74 8.92 -7.26
C VAL A 51 5.89 7.91 -7.13
N GLU A 52 6.65 7.65 -8.18
CA GLU A 52 7.82 6.76 -8.12
C GLU A 52 8.89 7.30 -7.17
N ILE A 53 9.16 8.61 -7.22
CA ILE A 53 10.08 9.27 -6.28
C ILE A 53 9.52 9.25 -4.85
N ALA A 54 8.21 9.38 -4.68
CA ALA A 54 7.55 9.25 -3.37
C ALA A 54 7.68 7.84 -2.77
N GLU A 55 7.57 6.80 -3.58
CA GLU A 55 7.81 5.41 -3.16
C GLU A 55 9.27 5.19 -2.75
N MET A 56 10.22 5.70 -3.55
CA MET A 56 11.65 5.63 -3.22
C MET A 56 11.98 6.40 -1.94
N TYR A 57 11.38 7.58 -1.74
CA TYR A 57 11.55 8.34 -0.51
C TYR A 57 10.98 7.59 0.70
N ALA A 58 9.81 6.96 0.57
CA ALA A 58 9.23 6.15 1.63
C ALA A 58 10.14 4.97 2.02
N ASP A 59 10.81 4.36 1.05
CA ASP A 59 11.79 3.28 1.27
C ASP A 59 13.19 3.76 1.64
N GLY A 60 13.41 5.07 1.76
CA GLY A 60 14.71 5.65 2.11
C GLY A 60 15.75 5.63 1.00
N SER A 61 15.38 5.27 -0.25
CA SER A 61 16.29 5.27 -1.41
C SER A 61 16.27 6.59 -2.20
N SER A 62 15.51 7.58 -1.75
CA SER A 62 15.50 8.95 -2.29
C SER A 62 15.44 9.98 -1.16
N THR A 63 15.79 11.24 -1.46
CA THR A 63 15.80 12.31 -0.47
C THR A 63 14.50 13.10 -0.46
N ARG A 64 14.26 13.83 0.64
CA ARG A 64 13.12 14.76 0.72
C ARG A 64 13.23 15.87 -0.33
N GLU A 65 14.44 16.29 -0.69
CA GLU A 65 14.68 17.30 -1.71
C GLU A 65 14.28 16.81 -3.10
N ASP A 66 14.64 15.56 -3.45
CA ASP A 66 14.24 14.95 -4.71
C ASP A 66 12.73 14.80 -4.80
N LEU A 67 12.09 14.38 -3.69
CA LEU A 67 10.64 14.36 -3.58
C LEU A 67 10.06 15.75 -3.89
N LEU A 68 10.46 16.77 -3.13
CA LEU A 68 9.95 18.14 -3.32
C LEU A 68 10.18 18.65 -4.75
N ARG A 69 11.33 18.37 -5.36
CA ARG A 69 11.66 18.75 -6.74
C ARG A 69 10.72 18.09 -7.74
N ALA A 70 10.48 16.78 -7.62
CA ALA A 70 9.55 16.05 -8.48
C ALA A 70 8.12 16.64 -8.40
N TRP A 71 7.67 16.96 -7.19
CA TRP A 71 6.35 17.56 -6.99
C TRP A 71 6.25 19.00 -7.48
N GLN A 72 7.29 19.82 -7.39
CA GLN A 72 7.28 21.19 -7.94
C GLN A 72 7.09 21.23 -9.45
N GLN A 73 7.53 20.19 -10.17
CA GLN A 73 7.37 20.09 -11.61
C GLN A 73 5.95 19.73 -12.04
N THR A 74 5.15 19.17 -11.13
CA THR A 74 3.73 18.91 -11.40
C THR A 74 2.98 20.25 -11.41
N LYS A 75 2.42 20.64 -12.57
CA LYS A 75 1.76 21.96 -12.76
C LYS A 75 0.44 22.10 -11.97
N LYS A 76 -0.16 20.99 -11.56
CA LYS A 76 -1.46 20.90 -10.84
C LYS A 76 -1.58 19.63 -9.97
N PRO A 77 -0.69 19.31 -9.03
CA PRO A 77 -0.95 18.25 -8.09
C PRO A 77 -1.90 18.81 -7.01
N PRO A 78 -2.65 17.95 -6.33
CA PRO A 78 -3.04 18.26 -4.97
C PRO A 78 -1.77 18.38 -4.13
N ARG A 79 -1.67 19.49 -3.42
CA ARG A 79 -0.46 19.98 -2.75
C ARG A 79 -0.03 19.12 -1.54
N THR A 80 -0.40 17.84 -1.48
CA THR A 80 -0.58 17.09 -0.22
C THR A 80 0.40 15.96 0.05
N ALA A 81 1.04 15.33 -0.95
CA ALA A 81 1.96 14.23 -0.71
C ALA A 81 3.40 14.67 -0.31
N ALA A 82 3.86 15.81 -0.83
CA ALA A 82 5.24 16.29 -0.65
C ALA A 82 5.45 17.18 0.58
N ARG A 83 4.42 17.96 0.94
CA ARG A 83 4.50 18.99 1.99
C ARG A 83 4.17 18.48 3.38
N TYR A 84 3.44 17.38 3.47
CA TYR A 84 2.91 16.89 4.74
C TYR A 84 3.63 15.63 5.23
N ASP A 85 3.41 15.30 6.51
CA ASP A 85 3.65 13.97 7.04
C ASP A 85 2.85 12.90 6.26
N GLY A 86 3.22 11.64 6.43
CA GLY A 86 2.59 10.52 5.75
C GLY A 86 1.09 10.45 6.00
N PHE A 87 0.61 10.79 7.21
CA PHE A 87 -0.80 10.72 7.56
C PHE A 87 -1.66 11.64 6.70
N HIS A 88 -1.26 12.91 6.59
CA HIS A 88 -1.95 13.90 5.77
C HIS A 88 -1.84 13.59 4.28
N ALA A 89 -0.71 13.04 3.83
CA ALA A 89 -0.54 12.56 2.47
C ALA A 89 -1.56 11.45 2.14
N ALA A 90 -1.66 10.44 3.01
CA ALA A 90 -2.62 9.33 2.88
C ALA A 90 -4.07 9.85 2.88
N ARG A 91 -4.43 10.66 3.89
CA ARG A 91 -5.78 11.23 4.03
C ARG A 91 -6.20 11.99 2.78
N SER A 92 -5.30 12.80 2.23
CA SER A 92 -5.60 13.53 1.01
C SER A 92 -5.75 12.59 -0.18
N ALA A 93 -4.88 11.59 -0.35
CA ALA A 93 -4.96 10.68 -1.49
C ALA A 93 -6.28 9.88 -1.48
N ILE A 94 -6.69 9.39 -0.30
CA ILE A 94 -7.99 8.72 -0.10
C ILE A 94 -9.16 9.65 -0.48
N HIS A 95 -9.11 10.92 -0.06
CA HIS A 95 -10.14 11.90 -0.45
C HIS A 95 -10.26 12.05 -1.97
N TYR A 96 -9.15 12.07 -2.72
CA TYR A 96 -9.19 12.15 -4.17
C TYR A 96 -9.73 10.87 -4.83
N VAL A 97 -9.43 9.70 -4.28
CA VAL A 97 -10.01 8.43 -4.73
C VAL A 97 -11.54 8.45 -4.58
N GLU A 98 -12.07 8.89 -3.44
CA GLU A 98 -13.51 8.97 -3.19
C GLU A 98 -14.21 10.06 -4.02
N LEU A 99 -13.55 11.22 -4.24
CA LEU A 99 -14.04 12.24 -5.16
C LEU A 99 -14.13 11.70 -6.59
N TYR A 100 -13.10 10.98 -7.04
CA TYR A 100 -13.08 10.38 -8.37
C TYR A 100 -14.17 9.33 -8.54
N LYS A 101 -14.35 8.43 -7.56
CA LYS A 101 -15.45 7.47 -7.49
C LYS A 101 -16.80 8.16 -7.66
N SER A 102 -17.03 9.22 -6.88
CA SER A 102 -18.28 9.98 -6.91
C SER A 102 -18.52 10.64 -8.26
N GLN A 103 -17.46 11.13 -8.92
CA GLN A 103 -17.55 11.72 -10.25
C GLN A 103 -17.88 10.67 -11.33
N ALA A 104 -17.20 9.53 -11.32
CA ALA A 104 -17.46 8.43 -12.27
C ALA A 104 -18.90 7.90 -12.14
N GLN A 105 -19.40 7.75 -10.92
CA GLN A 105 -20.79 7.36 -10.65
C GLN A 105 -21.79 8.38 -11.21
N ARG A 106 -21.53 9.69 -11.03
CA ARG A 106 -22.41 10.75 -11.55
C ARG A 106 -22.42 10.82 -13.08
N SER A 107 -21.30 10.53 -13.74
CA SER A 107 -21.21 10.56 -15.20
C SER A 107 -21.70 9.27 -15.86
N GLY A 108 -22.08 8.24 -15.10
CA GLY A 108 -22.44 6.93 -15.63
C GLY A 108 -21.27 6.19 -16.29
N ALA A 109 -20.04 6.66 -16.08
CA ALA A 109 -18.85 6.01 -16.60
C ALA A 109 -18.56 4.75 -15.78
N ILE A 110 -18.28 3.64 -16.47
CA ILE A 110 -17.74 2.44 -15.81
C ILE A 110 -16.39 2.86 -15.21
N SER A 111 -16.27 2.76 -13.88
CA SER A 111 -14.99 3.03 -13.25
C SER A 111 -13.97 1.97 -13.67
N PRO A 112 -12.78 2.35 -14.14
CA PRO A 112 -11.75 1.41 -14.55
C PRO A 112 -11.10 0.69 -13.36
N VAL A 113 -11.49 1.02 -12.12
CA VAL A 113 -10.90 0.49 -10.89
C VAL A 113 -11.99 -0.03 -9.94
N PRO A 114 -11.83 -1.23 -9.37
CA PRO A 114 -12.81 -1.81 -8.45
C PRO A 114 -12.83 -1.05 -7.12
N PHE A 115 -14.04 -0.77 -6.59
CA PHE A 115 -14.22 -0.14 -5.27
C PHE A 115 -14.71 -1.17 -4.25
N PRO A 116 -14.36 -1.05 -2.95
CA PRO A 116 -13.68 0.08 -2.29
C PRO A 116 -12.13 0.01 -2.26
N ILE A 117 -11.46 0.73 -3.16
CA ILE A 117 -10.01 0.55 -3.40
C ILE A 117 -9.08 1.11 -2.30
N ALA A 118 -9.47 2.21 -1.64
CA ALA A 118 -8.66 2.77 -0.56
C ALA A 118 -8.69 1.87 0.68
N GLN A 119 -9.83 1.22 0.95
CA GLN A 119 -9.96 0.25 2.03
C GLN A 119 -9.13 -1.01 1.74
N THR A 120 -9.14 -1.52 0.51
CA THR A 120 -8.31 -2.69 0.18
C THR A 120 -6.83 -2.41 0.36
N PHE A 121 -6.34 -1.21 0.02
CA PHE A 121 -4.96 -0.83 0.28
C PHE A 121 -4.64 -0.74 1.78
N LEU A 122 -5.58 -0.27 2.61
CA LEU A 122 -5.38 -0.29 4.06
C LEU A 122 -5.23 -1.72 4.59
N CYS A 123 -6.05 -2.67 4.12
CA CYS A 123 -5.90 -4.07 4.50
C CYS A 123 -4.60 -4.67 3.95
N ASP A 124 -4.16 -4.28 2.76
CA ASP A 124 -2.92 -4.76 2.16
C ASP A 124 -1.66 -4.25 2.88
N LEU A 125 -1.61 -2.98 3.26
CA LEU A 125 -0.41 -2.42 3.94
C LEU A 125 -0.34 -2.75 5.44
N PHE A 126 -1.47 -2.97 6.10
CA PHE A 126 -1.54 -3.07 7.56
C PHE A 126 -2.05 -4.42 8.07
N GLY A 127 -2.58 -5.27 7.19
CA GLY A 127 -3.16 -6.55 7.56
C GLY A 127 -4.30 -6.41 8.57
N ASN A 128 -4.35 -7.34 9.52
CA ASN A 128 -5.19 -7.22 10.70
C ASN A 128 -4.35 -6.65 11.87
N PRO A 129 -4.51 -5.37 12.24
CA PRO A 129 -3.70 -4.73 13.29
C PRO A 129 -4.00 -5.27 14.70
N PHE A 130 -5.01 -6.13 14.87
CA PHE A 130 -5.34 -6.82 16.11
C PHE A 130 -4.75 -8.23 16.20
N ARG A 131 -4.22 -8.76 15.09
CA ARG A 131 -3.55 -10.06 15.02
C ARG A 131 -2.17 -9.93 14.36
N PRO A 132 -1.19 -9.35 15.07
CA PRO A 132 0.19 -9.36 14.57
C PRO A 132 0.68 -10.80 14.39
N VAL A 133 1.21 -11.11 13.22
CA VAL A 133 1.79 -12.43 12.94
C VAL A 133 3.14 -12.54 13.64
N ALA A 134 3.27 -13.53 14.52
CA ALA A 134 4.55 -13.89 15.11
C ALA A 134 5.41 -14.63 14.08
N VAL A 135 6.64 -14.15 13.87
CA VAL A 135 7.58 -14.75 12.91
C VAL A 135 8.20 -16.01 13.51
N GLY A 136 8.11 -17.13 12.80
CA GLY A 136 8.93 -18.31 13.06
C GLY A 136 10.37 -18.10 12.55
N PRO A 137 11.40 -18.49 13.32
CA PRO A 137 12.80 -18.22 12.98
C PRO A 137 13.25 -18.86 11.65
N ASP A 138 12.61 -19.96 11.25
CA ASP A 138 13.02 -20.77 10.09
C ASP A 138 12.22 -20.45 8.81
N TRP A 139 11.15 -19.64 8.89
CA TRP A 139 10.26 -19.39 7.75
C TRP A 139 10.95 -18.63 6.62
N PHE A 140 11.89 -17.74 6.95
CA PHE A 140 12.50 -16.81 6.00
C PHE A 140 13.82 -17.37 5.47
N THR A 141 13.72 -18.46 4.72
CA THR A 141 14.86 -19.05 4.00
C THR A 141 15.45 -18.07 2.97
N SER A 142 16.68 -18.32 2.53
CA SER A 142 17.31 -17.52 1.47
C SER A 142 16.47 -17.47 0.18
N THR A 143 15.79 -18.57 -0.16
CA THR A 143 14.85 -18.64 -1.29
C THR A 143 13.64 -17.72 -1.08
N ALA A 144 13.00 -17.79 0.10
CA ALA A 144 11.84 -16.94 0.41
C ALA A 144 12.21 -15.45 0.39
N ILE A 145 13.36 -15.09 0.96
CA ILE A 145 13.87 -13.71 0.94
C ILE A 145 14.19 -13.25 -0.49
N ALA A 146 14.80 -14.11 -1.32
CA ALA A 146 15.09 -13.77 -2.71
C ALA A 146 13.81 -13.55 -3.54
N LEU A 147 12.80 -14.41 -3.36
CA LEU A 147 11.48 -14.24 -3.99
C LEU A 147 10.82 -12.95 -3.54
N ALA A 148 10.74 -12.69 -2.23
CA ALA A 148 10.15 -11.47 -1.69
C ALA A 148 10.87 -10.21 -2.20
N THR A 149 12.20 -10.26 -2.28
CA THR A 149 13.02 -9.15 -2.79
C THR A 149 12.71 -8.86 -4.26
N GLY A 150 12.67 -9.89 -5.11
CA GLY A 150 12.33 -9.75 -6.53
C GLY A 150 10.91 -9.22 -6.73
N ILE A 151 9.94 -9.82 -6.05
CA ILE A 151 8.52 -9.38 -6.09
C ILE A 151 8.40 -7.90 -5.71
N TYR A 152 9.06 -7.49 -4.62
CA TYR A 152 8.99 -6.10 -4.14
C TYR A 152 9.68 -5.09 -5.07
N ALA A 153 10.82 -5.47 -5.65
CA ALA A 153 11.57 -4.62 -6.58
C ALA A 153 10.79 -4.40 -7.88
N ASP A 154 10.29 -5.49 -8.47
CA ASP A 154 9.64 -5.49 -9.78
C ASP A 154 8.13 -5.19 -9.69
N LYS A 155 7.57 -5.17 -8.47
CA LYS A 155 6.12 -5.05 -8.20
C LYS A 155 5.31 -6.16 -8.87
N ALA A 156 5.92 -7.35 -8.99
CA ALA A 156 5.34 -8.56 -9.59
C ALA A 156 4.47 -9.31 -8.55
N PHE A 157 3.41 -8.65 -8.07
CA PHE A 157 2.57 -9.18 -7.00
C PHE A 157 1.77 -10.42 -7.40
N ASP A 158 1.62 -10.67 -8.69
CA ASP A 158 1.08 -11.92 -9.24
C ASP A 158 1.93 -13.16 -8.90
N HIS A 159 3.18 -12.97 -8.46
CA HIS A 159 4.05 -14.06 -8.01
C HIS A 159 3.96 -14.33 -6.48
N LEU A 160 3.14 -13.60 -5.72
CA LEU A 160 2.97 -13.82 -4.27
C LEU A 160 2.54 -15.24 -3.89
N PRO A 161 1.71 -15.97 -4.67
CA PRO A 161 1.40 -17.37 -4.37
C PRO A 161 2.66 -18.26 -4.33
N ILE A 162 3.66 -17.98 -5.18
CA ILE A 162 4.93 -18.73 -5.20
C ILE A 162 5.72 -18.46 -3.90
N LEU A 163 5.69 -17.23 -3.39
CA LEU A 163 6.27 -16.92 -2.08
C LEU A 163 5.52 -17.64 -0.96
N ALA A 164 4.18 -17.71 -1.01
CA ALA A 164 3.39 -18.44 -0.03
C ALA A 164 3.81 -19.92 0.05
N ASP A 165 3.99 -20.56 -1.11
CA ASP A 165 4.42 -21.96 -1.19
C ASP A 165 5.84 -22.15 -0.62
N ALA A 166 6.77 -21.25 -0.96
CA ALA A 166 8.12 -21.29 -0.41
C ALA A 166 8.16 -21.10 1.12
N LEU A 167 7.29 -20.24 1.68
CA LEU A 167 7.16 -20.07 3.13
C LEU A 167 6.55 -21.30 3.77
N GLN A 168 5.52 -21.90 3.16
CA GLN A 168 4.88 -23.11 3.66
C GLN A 168 5.84 -24.31 3.67
N ASP A 169 6.64 -24.47 2.62
CA ASP A 169 7.70 -25.50 2.53
C ASP A 169 8.78 -25.31 3.60
N ALA A 170 9.03 -24.06 4.02
CA ALA A 170 9.92 -23.73 5.13
C ALA A 170 9.28 -23.94 6.52
N GLY A 171 8.05 -24.46 6.58
CA GLY A 171 7.33 -24.73 7.82
C GLY A 171 6.52 -23.55 8.37
N CYS A 172 6.19 -22.55 7.53
CA CYS A 172 5.24 -21.51 7.92
C CYS A 172 3.84 -22.10 8.15
N ASP A 173 3.30 -21.88 9.35
CA ASP A 173 1.97 -22.34 9.78
C ASP A 173 0.98 -21.18 10.00
N SER A 174 1.35 -19.96 9.62
CA SER A 174 0.49 -18.79 9.74
C SER A 174 -0.55 -18.75 8.62
N ASP A 175 -1.79 -19.15 8.94
CA ASP A 175 -2.93 -19.08 8.01
C ASP A 175 -3.18 -17.66 7.49
N ASP A 176 -3.06 -16.64 8.35
CA ASP A 176 -3.26 -15.24 7.96
C ASP A 176 -2.23 -14.78 6.91
N LEU A 177 -0.96 -15.16 7.07
CA LEU A 177 0.10 -14.82 6.12
C LEU A 177 -0.06 -15.56 4.79
N LEU A 178 -0.23 -16.89 4.85
CA LEU A 178 -0.34 -17.72 3.66
C LEU A 178 -1.61 -17.41 2.85
N SER A 179 -2.73 -17.18 3.52
CA SER A 179 -3.99 -16.82 2.85
C SER A 179 -3.93 -15.44 2.20
N HIS A 180 -3.26 -14.47 2.83
CA HIS A 180 -3.09 -13.13 2.25
C HIS A 180 -2.21 -13.17 0.99
N LEU A 181 -1.09 -13.89 1.02
CA LEU A 181 -0.20 -14.03 -0.15
C LEU A 181 -0.86 -14.77 -1.34
N ARG A 182 -1.82 -15.65 -1.05
CA ARG A 182 -2.59 -16.38 -2.07
C ARG A 182 -3.83 -15.64 -2.56
N ASN A 183 -4.17 -14.51 -1.94
CA ASN A 183 -5.36 -13.75 -2.30
C ASN A 183 -5.10 -12.92 -3.58
N ASP A 184 -6.01 -13.00 -4.54
CA ASP A 184 -6.01 -12.21 -5.79
C ASP A 184 -6.36 -10.72 -5.57
N GLY A 185 -6.55 -10.30 -4.32
CA GLY A 185 -6.77 -8.90 -3.95
C GLY A 185 -5.64 -7.98 -4.41
N PRO A 186 -5.90 -6.67 -4.54
CA PRO A 186 -4.88 -5.74 -5.00
C PRO A 186 -3.77 -5.60 -3.94
N HIS A 187 -2.58 -6.08 -4.30
CA HIS A 187 -1.35 -5.86 -3.54
C HIS A 187 -0.63 -4.61 -4.04
N VAL A 188 -0.02 -3.88 -3.13
CA VAL A 188 0.76 -2.68 -3.43
C VAL A 188 2.10 -2.70 -2.72
N ARG A 189 2.98 -1.78 -3.12
CA ARG A 189 4.26 -1.62 -2.43
C ARG A 189 3.99 -1.26 -0.97
N GLY A 190 4.59 -2.00 -0.04
CA GLY A 190 4.30 -1.91 1.39
C GLY A 190 3.29 -2.94 1.90
N CYS A 191 2.90 -3.92 1.06
CA CYS A 191 2.15 -5.10 1.47
C CYS A 191 2.75 -5.68 2.77
N TRP A 192 1.92 -5.85 3.80
CA TRP A 192 2.36 -6.20 5.15
C TRP A 192 3.11 -7.54 5.18
N ALA A 193 2.69 -8.50 4.33
CA ALA A 193 3.31 -9.82 4.26
C ALA A 193 4.71 -9.78 3.64
N LEU A 194 4.91 -8.98 2.59
CA LEU A 194 6.25 -8.76 2.02
C LEU A 194 7.14 -7.99 3.00
N ASP A 195 6.61 -6.93 3.60
CA ASP A 195 7.35 -6.13 4.57
C ASP A 195 7.77 -6.96 5.79
N LEU A 196 6.94 -7.92 6.22
CA LEU A 196 7.27 -8.89 7.25
C LEU A 196 8.48 -9.75 6.87
N VAL A 197 8.49 -10.33 5.67
CA VAL A 197 9.61 -11.17 5.17
C VAL A 197 10.88 -10.33 4.97
N LEU A 198 10.74 -9.08 4.53
CA LEU A 198 11.86 -8.18 4.23
C LEU A 198 12.35 -7.35 5.43
N GLY A 199 11.70 -7.47 6.60
CA GLY A 199 12.02 -6.69 7.80
C GLY A 199 11.84 -5.18 7.61
N LYS A 200 10.84 -4.76 6.83
CA LYS A 200 10.53 -3.35 6.58
C LYS A 200 9.41 -2.88 7.52
N SER A 201 9.55 -1.68 8.08
CA SER A 201 8.53 -1.01 8.90
C SER A 201 8.36 0.44 8.49
#